data_AF-C5T1T4-F1
#
_entry.id   AF-C5T1T4-F1
#
_cell.length_a   1.000
_cell.length_b   1.000
_cell.length_c   1.000
_cell.angle_alpha   90.00
_cell.angle_beta   90.00
_cell.angle_gamma   90.00
#
_symmetry.space_group_name_H-M   'P 1'
#
loop_
_entity.id
_entity.type
_entity.pdbx_description
1 polymer ?
#
loop_
_entity_poly.entity_id
_entity_poly.type
_entity_poly.pdbx_seq_one_letter_code
_entity_poly.pdbx_strand_id
1 'polypeptide(L)' 'MTTTDYELAQLIDKRRALSAQLAGVELQIAMAVGDRDAARRHLKEMNAQTEARKAARLAMCSAMGAH' A
#
# COMPACT_ATOMS: atom_id res chain seq x y z
N MET A 1 -7.32 18.65 13.63
CA MET A 1 -6.19 17.86 13.11
C MET A 1 -4.95 18.71 13.29
N THR A 2 -4.02 18.31 14.14
CA THR A 2 -2.78 19.08 14.35
C THR A 2 -1.85 18.84 13.16
N THR A 3 -0.90 19.75 12.92
CA THR A 3 0.11 19.60 11.84
C THR A 3 0.83 18.24 11.94
N THR A 4 1.07 17.76 13.17
CA THR A 4 1.70 16.46 13.44
C THR A 4 0.85 15.27 13.00
N ASP A 5 -0.48 15.31 13.15
CA ASP A 5 -1.36 14.21 12.72
C ASP A 5 -1.39 14.07 11.20
N TYR A 6 -1.35 15.21 10.50
CA TYR A 6 -1.33 15.26 9.04
C TYR A 6 0.00 14.72 8.48
N GLU A 7 1.13 15.14 9.05
CA GLU A 7 2.45 14.63 8.68
C GLU A 7 2.56 13.11 8.93
N LEU A 8 2.04 12.62 10.05
CA LEU A 8 1.99 11.20 10.35
C LEU A 8 1.18 10.42 9.30
N ALA A 9 0.01 10.92 8.90
CA ALA A 9 -0.82 10.29 7.87
C ALA A 9 -0.10 10.22 6.51
N GLN A 10 0.61 11.29 6.13
CA GLN A 10 1.42 11.33 4.91
C GLN A 10 2.56 10.30 4.95
N LEU A 11 3.25 10.18 6.09
CA LEU A 11 4.30 9.18 6.28
C LEU A 11 3.76 7.75 6.19
N ILE A 12 2.57 7.49 6.74
CA ILE A 12 1.91 6.17 6.64
C ILE A 12 1.54 5.85 5.19
N ASP A 13 0.97 6.79 4.43
CA ASP A 13 0.68 6.58 3.00
C ASP A 13 1.96 6.30 2.21
N LYS A 14 3.01 7.11 2.44
CA LYS A 14 4.33 6.93 1.79
C LYS A 14 4.92 5.56 2.11
N ARG A 15 4.86 5.11 3.36
CA ARG A 15 5.33 3.78 3.76
C ARG A 15 4.58 2.68 3.01
N ARG A 16 3.24 2.75 2.95
CA ARG A 16 2.42 1.76 2.22
C ARG A 16 2.74 1.75 0.72
N ALA A 17 2.98 2.92 0.14
CA ALA A 17 3.37 3.04 -1.26
C ALA A 17 4.71 2.35 -1.54
N LEU A 18 5.72 2.56 -0.69
CA LEU A 18 7.02 1.92 -0.81
C LEU A 18 6.93 0.40 -0.58
N SER A 19 6.14 -0.05 0.40
CA SER A 19 5.92 -1.48 0.63
C SER A 19 5.25 -2.18 -0.55
N ALA A 20 4.30 -1.51 -1.23
CA ALA A 20 3.71 -2.05 -2.46
C ALA A 20 4.75 -2.18 -3.59
N GLN A 21 5.62 -1.17 -3.77
CA GLN A 21 6.68 -1.22 -4.77
C GLN A 21 7.69 -2.35 -4.48
N LEU A 22 8.10 -2.49 -3.22
CA LEU A 22 8.99 -3.57 -2.79
C LEU A 22 8.38 -4.94 -3.10
N ALA A 23 7.12 -5.18 -2.72
CA ALA A 23 6.42 -6.42 -3.06
C ALA A 23 6.32 -6.66 -4.58
N GLY A 24 6.20 -5.60 -5.38
CA GLY A 24 6.26 -5.69 -6.84
C GLY A 24 7.63 -6.13 -7.38
N VAL A 25 8.72 -5.71 -6.75
CA VAL A 25 10.09 -6.17 -7.08
C VAL A 25 10.28 -7.63 -6.65
N GLU A 26 9.87 -8.00 -5.44
CA GLU A 26 9.94 -9.38 -4.94
C GLU A 26 9.12 -10.35 -5.81
N LEU A 27 7.95 -9.91 -6.31
CA LEU A 27 7.16 -10.65 -7.29
C LEU A 27 7.97 -10.92 -8.57
N GLN A 28 8.63 -9.92 -9.13
CA GLN A 28 9.44 -10.06 -10.35
C GLN A 28 10.61 -11.03 -10.12
N ILE A 29 11.28 -10.95 -8.98
CA ILE A 29 12.35 -11.87 -8.58
C ILE A 29 11.81 -13.30 -8.49
N ALA A 30 10.71 -13.51 -7.77
CA ALA A 30 10.10 -14.83 -7.62
C ALA A 30 9.69 -15.45 -8.96
N MET A 31 9.12 -14.63 -9.86
CA MET A 31 8.78 -15.07 -11.22
C MET A 31 10.03 -15.45 -12.02
N ALA A 32 11.12 -14.68 -11.93
CA ALA A 32 12.36 -14.93 -12.64
C ALA A 32 13.04 -16.25 -12.22
N VAL A 33 12.96 -16.60 -10.93
CA VAL A 33 13.52 -17.87 -10.41
C VAL A 33 12.55 -19.05 -10.52
N GLY A 34 11.32 -18.83 -11.01
CA GLY A 34 10.31 -19.87 -11.18
C GLY A 34 9.51 -20.23 -9.93
N ASP A 35 9.67 -19.49 -8.83
CA ASP A 35 8.93 -19.72 -7.58
C ASP A 35 7.52 -19.10 -7.66
N ARG A 36 6.57 -19.92 -8.10
CA ARG A 36 5.16 -19.51 -8.28
C ARG A 36 4.44 -19.21 -6.96
N ASP A 37 4.84 -19.84 -5.87
CA ASP A 37 4.21 -19.66 -4.57
C ASP A 37 4.67 -18.37 -3.92
N ALA A 38 5.97 -18.05 -3.98
CA ALA A 38 6.48 -16.73 -3.61
C ALA A 38 5.86 -15.62 -4.47
N ALA A 39 5.79 -15.79 -5.79
CA ALA A 39 5.15 -14.82 -6.68
C ALA A 39 3.70 -14.53 -6.26
N ARG A 40 2.90 -15.57 -6.01
CA ARG A 40 1.51 -15.39 -5.56
C ARG A 40 1.40 -14.66 -4.22
N ARG A 41 2.32 -14.91 -3.28
CA ARG A 41 2.36 -14.22 -1.99
C ARG A 41 2.66 -12.73 -2.18
N HIS A 42 3.71 -12.39 -2.91
CA HIS A 42 4.10 -10.99 -3.14
C HIS A 42 3.06 -10.20 -3.93
N LEU A 43 2.36 -10.84 -4.89
CA LEU A 43 1.23 -10.23 -5.58
C LEU A 43 0.09 -9.87 -4.60
N LYS A 44 -0.23 -10.76 -3.66
CA LYS A 44 -1.25 -10.49 -2.62
C LYS A 44 -0.82 -9.36 -1.70
N GLU A 45 0.45 -9.34 -1.27
CA GLU A 45 1.00 -8.29 -0.41
C GLU A 45 0.97 -6.92 -1.08
N MET A 46 1.39 -6.83 -2.35
CA MET A 46 1.33 -5.60 -3.14
C MET A 46 -0.11 -5.06 -3.23
N ASN A 47 -1.07 -5.94 -3.53
CA ASN A 47 -2.48 -5.57 -3.62
C ASN A 47 -3.04 -5.13 -2.26
N ALA A 48 -2.70 -5.84 -1.17
CA ALA A 48 -3.14 -5.47 0.17
C ALA A 48 -2.68 -4.06 0.58
N GLN A 49 -1.43 -3.70 0.27
CA GLN A 49 -0.92 -2.34 0.51
C GLN A 49 -1.65 -1.29 -0.34
N THR A 50 -1.94 -1.62 -1.59
CA THR A 50 -2.68 -0.74 -2.51
C THR A 50 -4.11 -0.49 -2.02
N GLU A 51 -4.82 -1.53 -1.60
CA GLU A 51 -6.17 -1.42 -1.05
C GLU A 51 -6.19 -0.66 0.27
N ALA A 52 -5.20 -0.88 1.15
CA ALA A 52 -5.07 -0.12 2.39
C ALA A 52 -4.89 1.39 2.14
N ARG A 53 -4.23 1.79 1.04
CA ARG A 53 -4.12 3.20 0.64
C ARG A 53 -5.44 3.75 0.12
N LYS A 54 -6.14 3.01 -0.74
CA LYS A 54 -7.47 3.41 -1.25
C LYS A 54 -8.46 3.60 -0.11
N ALA A 55 -8.51 2.65 0.83
CA ALA A 55 -9.38 2.72 2.00
C ALA A 55 -9.05 3.94 2.89
N ALA A 56 -7.77 4.22 3.13
CA ALA A 56 -7.37 5.40 3.89
C ALA A 56 -7.77 6.72 3.21
N ARG A 57 -7.62 6.81 1.88
CA ARG A 57 -8.07 7.98 1.11
C ARG A 57 -9.58 8.14 1.14
N LEU A 58 -10.33 7.04 0.99
CA LEU A 58 -11.79 7.05 1.06
C LEU A 58 -12.27 7.54 2.44
N ALA A 59 -11.71 6.99 3.52
CA ALA A 59 -12.03 7.39 4.89
C ALA A 59 -11.74 8.88 5.13
N MET A 60 -10.64 9.41 4.57
CA MET A 60 -10.31 10.82 4.66
C MET A 60 -11.32 11.69 3.86
N CYS A 61 -11.73 11.29 2.66
CA CYS A 61 -12.78 11.99 1.90
C CYS A 61 -14.13 11.97 2.62
N SER A 62 -14.56 10.82 3.14
CA SER A 62 -15.80 10.70 3.91
C SER A 62 -15.78 11.55 5.17
N ALA A 63 -14.63 11.67 5.84
CA ALA A 63 -14.48 12.53 7.01
C ALA A 63 -14.51 14.04 6.68
N MET A 64 -14.26 14.42 5.42
CA MET A 64 -14.30 15.83 4.96
C MET A 64 -15.67 16.27 4.41
N GLY A 65 -16.72 15.45 4.51
CA GLY A 65 -18.10 15.85 4.22
C GLY A 65 -18.50 15.85 2.75
N ALA A 66 -17.87 15.03 1.91
CA ALA A 66 -18.37 14.76 0.56
C ALA A 66 -19.52 13.73 0.62
N HIS A 67 -20.75 14.24 0.71
CA HIS A 67 -21.99 13.52 0.39
C HIS A 67 -22.44 13.87 -1.04
#